data_AF-A0A9D7MZM1-F1
#
_entry.id   AF-A0A9D7MZM1-F1
#
_cell.length_a   1.000
_cell.length_b   1.000
_cell.length_c   1.000
_cell.angle_alpha   90.00
_cell.angle_beta   90.00
_cell.angle_gamma   90.00
#
_symmetry.space_group_name_H-M   'P 1'
#
loop_
_entity.id
_entity.type
_entity.pdbx_description
1 polymer ?
#
loop_
_entity_poly.entity_id
_entity_poly.type
_entity_poly.pdbx_seq_one_letter_code
_entity_poly.pdbx_strand_id
1 'polypeptide(L)'
;MLGEWNLATQEEHWTGSPGKGYNGDLKITFKGVPVTITSKLFLSNEGSGSVNAMTMYFESSIPLIGKKLAEFVGKVAEGEMKREYEYIRDALNAANK
;
A
#
# COMPACT_ATOMS: atom_id res chain seq x y z
N MET A 1 -4.78 -3.82 21.67
CA MET A 1 -5.47 -4.84 20.86
C MET A 1 -5.67 -4.24 19.48
N LEU A 2 -5.43 -4.99 18.40
CA LEU A 2 -5.88 -4.59 17.06
C LEU A 2 -7.40 -4.58 17.11
N GLY A 3 -8.01 -3.39 17.23
CA GLY A 3 -9.46 -3.23 17.13
C GLY A 3 -9.93 -3.22 15.67
N GLU A 4 -11.24 -3.22 15.43
CA GLU A 4 -11.84 -3.12 14.09
C GLU A 4 -11.36 -1.88 13.30
N TRP A 5 -10.94 -0.83 14.01
CA TRP A 5 -10.37 0.37 13.43
C TRP A 5 -9.06 0.73 14.14
N ASN A 6 -7.97 0.81 13.38
CA ASN A 6 -6.72 1.40 13.85
C ASN A 6 -6.51 2.69 13.07
N LEU A 7 -6.20 3.79 13.77
CA LEU A 7 -5.81 5.02 13.10
C LEU A 7 -4.46 4.78 12.40
N ALA A 8 -4.44 4.90 11.08
CA ALA A 8 -3.25 4.78 10.27
C ALA A 8 -2.85 6.16 9.71
N THR A 9 -1.54 6.41 9.66
CA THR A 9 -0.95 7.48 8.86
C THR A 9 -0.27 6.84 7.68
N GLN A 10 -0.69 7.22 6.48
CA GLN A 10 -0.09 6.83 5.21
C GLN A 10 0.56 8.06 4.57
N GLU A 11 1.82 7.92 4.17
CA GLU A 11 2.61 8.95 3.52
C GLU A 11 3.25 8.38 2.26
N GLU A 12 3.10 9.08 1.15
CA GLU A 12 3.64 8.69 -0.16
C GLU A 12 4.42 9.84 -0.79
N HIS A 13 5.61 9.51 -1.31
CA HIS A 13 6.46 10.43 -2.05
C HIS A 13 6.67 9.89 -3.45
N TRP A 14 6.18 10.63 -4.45
CA TRP A 14 6.25 10.24 -5.85
C TRP A 14 7.21 11.13 -6.63
N THR A 15 8.00 10.49 -7.49
CA THR A 15 8.89 11.17 -8.45
C THR A 15 8.69 10.57 -9.84
N GLY A 16 8.61 11.40 -10.86
CA GLY A 16 8.38 10.92 -12.22
C GLY A 16 7.86 11.99 -13.15
N SER A 17 7.46 11.56 -14.35
CA SER A 17 6.89 12.46 -15.35
C SER A 17 5.89 11.73 -16.26
N PRO A 18 4.89 12.44 -16.81
CA PRO A 18 3.92 11.86 -17.72
C PRO A 18 4.61 11.11 -18.88
N GLY A 19 4.12 9.92 -19.20
CA GLY A 19 4.65 9.08 -20.29
C GLY A 19 5.94 8.32 -19.98
N LYS A 20 6.64 8.63 -18.88
CA LYS A 20 7.88 7.93 -18.46
C LYS A 20 7.72 7.06 -17.22
N GLY A 21 6.58 7.16 -16.55
CA GLY A 21 6.29 6.45 -15.31
C GLY A 21 6.70 7.23 -14.06
N TYR A 22 6.36 6.65 -12.91
CA TYR A 22 6.59 7.22 -11.59
C TYR A 22 7.15 6.16 -10.64
N ASN A 23 8.08 6.58 -9.77
CA ASN A 23 8.56 5.80 -8.64
C ASN A 23 7.97 6.40 -7.36
N GLY A 24 7.50 5.54 -6.47
CA GLY A 24 6.91 5.92 -5.20
C GLY A 24 7.65 5.30 -4.02
N ASP A 25 7.71 6.06 -2.94
CA ASP A 25 8.06 5.58 -1.60
C ASP A 25 6.83 5.71 -0.72
N LEU A 26 6.40 4.61 -0.09
CA LEU A 26 5.25 4.57 0.83
C LEU A 26 5.71 4.20 2.23
N LYS A 27 5.14 4.87 3.22
CA LYS A 27 5.24 4.51 4.63
C LYS A 27 3.87 4.55 5.28
N ILE A 28 3.52 3.47 5.98
CA ILE A 28 2.30 3.39 6.79
C ILE A 28 2.70 3.10 8.23
N THR A 29 2.13 3.88 9.15
CA THR A 29 2.27 3.68 10.59
C THR A 29 0.89 3.63 11.25
N PHE A 30 0.76 2.84 12.31
CA PHE A 30 -0.50 2.64 13.01
C PHE A 30 -0.39 3.14 14.44
N LYS A 31 -1.35 3.94 14.90
CA LYS A 31 -1.37 4.40 16.28
C LYS A 31 -1.63 3.23 17.23
N GLY A 32 -0.69 2.95 18.11
CA GLY A 32 -0.81 1.91 19.14
C GLY A 32 -0.59 0.47 18.64
N VAL A 33 -0.23 0.29 17.38
CA VAL A 33 0.20 -1.00 16.82
C VAL A 33 1.67 -0.87 16.42
N PRO A 34 2.57 -1.68 16.98
CA PRO A 34 4.01 -1.57 16.75
C PRO A 34 4.42 -2.27 15.44
N VAL A 35 3.72 -1.94 14.35
CA VAL A 35 4.02 -2.37 12.99
C VAL A 35 4.24 -1.14 12.14
N THR A 36 5.32 -1.14 11.36
CA THR A 36 5.55 -0.18 10.27
C THR A 36 5.51 -0.93 8.96
N ILE A 37 4.86 -0.34 7.97
CA ILE A 37 4.87 -0.84 6.59
C ILE A 37 5.65 0.16 5.74
N THR A 38 6.59 -0.33 4.94
CA THR A 38 7.27 0.47 3.92
C THR A 38 7.09 -0.19 2.56
N SER A 39 7.12 0.60 1.49
CA SER A 39 7.02 0.04 0.14
C SER A 39 7.74 0.88 -0.90
N LYS A 40 8.22 0.20 -1.94
CA LYS A 40 8.61 0.80 -3.21
C LYS A 40 7.50 0.56 -4.22
N LEU A 41 7.04 1.63 -4.86
CA LEU A 41 6.02 1.60 -5.91
C LEU A 41 6.63 1.98 -7.26
N PHE A 42 6.10 1.38 -8.31
CA PHE A 42 6.45 1.69 -9.68
C PHE A 42 5.19 1.71 -10.54
N LEU A 43 4.84 2.91 -11.02
CA LEU A 43 3.73 3.12 -11.92
C LEU A 43 4.27 3.28 -13.35
N SER A 44 3.93 2.34 -14.23
CA SER A 44 4.34 2.36 -15.63
C SER A 44 3.16 2.23 -16.57
N ASN A 45 3.36 2.64 -17.82
CA ASN A 45 2.39 2.41 -18.89
C ASN A 45 2.42 0.93 -19.32
N GLU A 46 1.25 0.37 -19.63
CA GLU A 46 1.11 -0.94 -20.23
C GLU A 46 0.00 -0.90 -21.28
N GLY A 47 0.38 -0.88 -22.57
CA GLY A 47 -0.56 -0.73 -23.68
C GLY A 47 -1.37 0.57 -23.56
N SER A 48 -2.70 0.45 -23.55
CA SER A 48 -3.62 1.58 -23.34
C SER A 48 -3.93 1.87 -21.87
N GLY A 49 -3.29 1.16 -20.94
CA GLY A 49 -3.49 1.31 -19.50
C GLY A 49 -2.19 1.55 -18.74
N SER A 50 -2.23 1.27 -17.45
CA SER A 50 -1.09 1.39 -16.54
C SER A 50 -1.03 0.21 -15.57
N VAL A 51 0.18 -0.06 -15.08
CA VAL A 51 0.47 -1.04 -14.03
C VAL A 51 1.09 -0.30 -12.86
N ASN A 52 0.50 -0.47 -11.67
CA ASN A 52 1.10 -0.05 -10.40
C ASN A 52 1.69 -1.28 -9.70
N ALA A 53 2.99 -1.50 -9.86
CA ALA A 53 3.71 -2.57 -9.20
C ALA A 53 4.22 -2.09 -7.83
N MET A 54 4.07 -2.91 -6.80
CA MET A 54 4.57 -2.57 -5.47
C MET A 54 5.17 -3.77 -4.75
N THR A 55 6.21 -3.50 -3.95
CA THR A 55 6.79 -4.45 -3.00
C THR A 55 6.69 -3.85 -1.62
N MET A 56 5.99 -4.53 -0.71
CA MET A 56 5.78 -4.05 0.66
C MET A 56 6.61 -4.85 1.67
N TYR A 57 7.10 -4.17 2.70
CA TYR A 57 7.86 -4.72 3.80
C TYR A 57 7.13 -4.44 5.11
N PHE A 58 6.98 -5.48 5.94
CA PHE A 58 6.23 -5.42 7.19
C PHE A 58 7.19 -5.69 8.35
N GLU A 59 7.37 -4.69 9.22
CA GLU A 59 8.31 -4.77 10.33
C GLU A 59 7.58 -4.52 11.65
N SER A 60 7.86 -5.36 12.66
CA SER A 60 7.33 -5.20 14.01
C SER A 60 8.47 -5.04 15.00
N SER A 61 8.35 -4.05 15.91
CA SER A 61 9.36 -3.82 16.95
C SER A 61 9.23 -4.72 18.18
N ILE A 62 8.15 -5.52 18.30
CA ILE A 62 7.98 -6.45 19.42
C ILE A 62 8.84 -7.73 19.24
N PRO A 63 9.72 -8.06 20.20
CA PRO A 63 10.43 -9.35 20.21
C PRO A 63 9.49 -10.55 20.34
N LEU A 64 9.89 -11.71 19.81
CA LEU A 64 9.20 -13.02 19.89
C LEU A 64 7.86 -13.13 19.14
N ILE A 65 6.95 -12.18 19.31
CA ILE A 65 5.62 -12.19 18.64
C ILE A 65 5.57 -11.31 17.38
N GLY A 66 6.58 -10.47 17.17
CA GLY A 66 6.56 -9.49 16.08
C GLY A 66 6.42 -10.09 14.69
N LYS A 67 7.05 -11.25 14.43
CA LYS A 67 6.93 -11.94 13.14
C LYS A 67 5.47 -12.33 12.83
N LYS A 68 4.77 -12.94 13.78
CA LYS A 68 3.36 -13.33 13.59
C LYS A 68 2.45 -12.11 13.42
N LEU A 69 2.74 -11.03 14.14
CA LEU A 69 2.00 -9.78 14.01
C LEU A 69 2.20 -9.16 12.61
N ALA A 70 3.44 -9.10 12.13
CA ALA A 70 3.75 -8.61 10.79
C ALA A 70 3.12 -9.49 9.69
N GLU A 71 3.17 -10.81 9.83
CA GLU A 71 2.50 -11.76 8.92
C GLU A 71 0.98 -11.57 8.89
N PHE A 72 0.36 -11.34 10.05
CA PHE A 72 -1.08 -11.06 10.13
C PHE A 72 -1.43 -9.76 9.40
N VAL A 73 -0.68 -8.68 9.66
CA VAL A 73 -0.90 -7.39 8.99
C VAL A 73 -0.67 -7.52 7.48
N GLY A 74 0.35 -8.27 7.04
CA GLY A 74 0.61 -8.54 5.62
C GLY A 74 -0.58 -9.21 4.92
N LYS A 75 -1.17 -10.24 5.52
CA LYS A 75 -2.35 -10.92 4.96
C LYS A 75 -3.57 -10.01 4.86
N VAL A 76 -3.75 -9.11 5.83
CA VAL A 76 -4.84 -8.11 5.77
C VAL A 76 -4.57 -7.11 4.63
N ALA A 77 -3.33 -6.65 4.49
CA ALA A 77 -2.94 -5.70 3.45
C ALA A 77 -3.21 -6.22 2.03
N GLU A 78 -3.02 -7.51 1.75
CA GLU A 78 -3.38 -8.10 0.44
C GLU A 78 -4.87 -7.88 0.08
N GLY A 79 -5.76 -8.01 1.06
CA GLY A 79 -7.19 -7.78 0.87
C GLY A 79 -7.54 -6.30 0.66
N GLU A 80 -6.88 -5.41 1.40
CA GLU A 80 -7.06 -3.96 1.22
C GLU A 80 -6.53 -3.48 -0.13
N MET A 81 -5.37 -3.97 -0.57
CA MET A 81 -4.78 -3.64 -1.87
C MET A 81 -5.72 -4.01 -3.02
N LYS A 82 -6.39 -5.16 -2.94
CA LYS A 82 -7.38 -5.56 -3.94
C LYS A 82 -8.59 -4.61 -3.95
N ARG A 83 -9.10 -4.23 -2.78
CA ARG A 83 -10.22 -3.27 -2.67
C ARG A 83 -9.84 -1.90 -3.24
N GLU A 84 -8.65 -1.43 -2.92
CA GLU A 84 -8.15 -0.16 -3.43
C GLU A 84 -8.00 -0.17 -4.96
N TYR A 85 -7.44 -1.25 -5.52
CA TYR A 85 -7.38 -1.44 -6.96
C TYR A 85 -8.77 -1.39 -7.62
N GLU A 86 -9.73 -2.13 -7.09
CA GLU A 86 -11.10 -2.17 -7.62
C GLU A 86 -11.75 -0.78 -7.57
N TYR A 87 -11.61 -0.08 -6.45
CA TYR A 87 -12.11 1.28 -6.27
C TYR A 87 -11.50 2.27 -7.27
N ILE A 88 -10.17 2.30 -7.41
CA ILE A 88 -9.46 3.20 -8.34
C ILE A 88 -9.87 2.91 -9.78
N ARG A 89 -9.88 1.62 -10.17
CA ARG A 89 -10.30 1.20 -11.51
C ARG A 89 -11.71 1.67 -11.84
N ASP A 90 -12.65 1.48 -10.92
CA ASP A 90 -14.05 1.82 -11.14
C ASP A 90 -14.25 3.34 -11.21
N ALA A 91 -13.54 4.11 -10.37
CA ALA A 91 -13.54 5.57 -10.42
C ALA A 91 -12.98 6.10 -11.75
N LEU A 92 -11.86 5.54 -12.24
CA LEU A 92 -11.29 5.91 -13.54
C LEU A 92 -12.22 5.58 -14.71
N ASN A 93 -12.88 4.42 -14.66
CA ASN A 93 -13.86 4.03 -15.67
C ASN A 93 -15.08 4.96 -15.69
N ALA A 94 -15.51 5.46 -14.53
CA ALA A 94 -16.61 6.41 -14.44
C ALA A 94 -16.22 7.79 -14.97
N ALA A 95 -14.98 8.23 -14.76
CA ALA A 95 -14.47 9.52 -15.25
C ALA A 95 -14.21 9.57 -16.76
N ASN A 96 -14.03 8.42 -17.41
CA ASN A 96 -13.79 8.29 -18.84
C ASN A 96 -15.06 8.02 -19.68
N LYS A 97 -16.25 8.11 -19.06
CA LYS A 97 -17.56 8.06 -19.74
C LYS A 97 -18.07 9.47 -20.00
#